data_AF-Q9RGA5-F1
#
_entry.id   AF-Q9RGA5-F1
#
_cell.length_a   1.000
_cell.length_b   1.000
_cell.length_c   1.000
_cell.angle_alpha   90.00
_cell.angle_beta   90.00
_cell.angle_gamma   90.00
#
_symmetry.space_group_name_H-M   'P 1'
#
loop_
_entity.id
_entity.type
_entity.pdbx_description
1 polymer ?
#
loop_
_entity_poly.entity_id
_entity_poly.type
_entity_poly.pdbx_seq_one_letter_code
_entity_poly.pdbx_strand_id
1 'polypeptide(L)'
;MGLAQPVITQQMVIAELTKAGINKDIAIDLSYRYYRNELTHKDIEYLETTFNLKLEKLEASLKSDIRDLDNKIDTVENNLNIKIDNVRNELKSDIKDLDNKIDNVRNELKSDIASMSYE
;
A
#
# COMPACT_ATOMS: atom_id res chain seq x y z
N MET A 1 -17.27 -38.03 31.98
CA MET A 1 -15.85 -38.24 32.36
C MET A 1 -15.13 -38.75 31.11
N GLY A 2 -14.15 -38.01 30.60
CA GLY A 2 -13.34 -38.48 29.46
C GLY A 2 -12.44 -39.62 29.90
N LEU A 3 -12.33 -40.68 29.10
CA LEU A 3 -11.43 -41.80 29.37
C LEU A 3 -9.98 -41.28 29.44
N ALA A 4 -9.20 -41.79 30.41
CA ALA A 4 -7.78 -41.48 30.50
C ALA A 4 -7.07 -41.95 29.24
N GLN A 5 -6.41 -41.03 28.52
CA GLN A 5 -5.60 -41.40 27.36
C GLN A 5 -4.34 -42.13 27.83
N PRO A 6 -3.93 -43.23 27.18
CA PRO A 6 -2.69 -43.93 27.53
C PRO A 6 -1.49 -43.00 27.28
N VAL A 7 -0.62 -42.87 28.28
CA VAL A 7 0.64 -42.11 28.16
C VAL A 7 1.66 -42.97 27.43
N ILE A 8 2.11 -42.52 26.26
CA ILE A 8 3.17 -43.18 25.49
C ILE A 8 4.52 -42.79 26.09
N THR A 9 5.25 -43.77 26.64
CA THR A 9 6.60 -43.55 27.20
C THR A 9 7.68 -43.72 26.13
N GLN A 10 8.85 -43.11 26.33
CA GLN A 10 10.01 -43.29 25.44
C GLN A 10 10.35 -44.78 25.24
N GLN A 11 10.29 -45.57 26.31
CA GLN A 11 10.60 -46.99 26.24
C GLN A 11 9.61 -47.77 25.35
N MET A 12 8.32 -47.40 25.38
CA MET A 12 7.32 -48.00 24.49
C MET A 12 7.61 -47.68 23.03
N VAL A 13 7.99 -46.43 22.73
CA VAL A 13 8.36 -46.01 21.37
C VAL A 13 9.62 -46.74 20.90
N ILE A 14 10.67 -46.81 21.72
CA ILE A 14 11.91 -47.54 21.41
C ILE A 14 11.62 -49.01 21.12
N ALA A 15 10.77 -49.66 21.94
CA ALA A 15 10.42 -51.05 21.77
C ALA A 15 9.70 -51.30 20.43
N GLU A 16 8.70 -50.47 20.09
CA GLU A 16 7.96 -50.60 18.83
C GLU A 16 8.84 -50.28 17.60
N LEU A 17 9.67 -49.24 17.65
CA LEU A 17 10.60 -48.91 16.56
C LEU A 17 11.64 -50.02 16.34
N THR A 18 12.19 -50.57 17.42
CA THR A 18 13.15 -51.70 17.35
C THR A 18 12.47 -52.94 16.78
N LYS A 19 11.23 -53.22 17.19
CA LYS A 19 10.41 -54.33 16.67
C LYS A 19 10.09 -54.16 15.18
N ALA A 20 9.96 -52.93 14.71
CA ALA A 20 9.82 -52.60 13.29
C ALA A 20 11.14 -52.71 12.50
N GLY A 21 12.24 -53.12 13.14
CA GLY A 21 13.54 -53.32 12.50
C GLY A 21 14.43 -52.07 12.42
N ILE A 22 14.06 -50.98 13.09
CA ILE A 22 14.90 -49.78 13.17
C ILE A 22 16.07 -50.05 14.12
N ASN A 23 17.27 -49.63 13.72
CA ASN A 23 18.46 -49.72 14.56
C ASN A 23 18.21 -49.08 15.94
N LYS A 24 18.63 -49.74 17.02
CA LYS A 24 18.35 -49.32 18.40
C LYS A 24 18.81 -47.88 18.70
N ASP A 25 19.97 -47.47 18.19
CA ASP A 25 20.50 -46.12 18.42
C ASP A 25 19.64 -45.07 17.70
N ILE A 26 19.17 -45.40 16.49
CA ILE A 26 18.23 -44.57 15.72
C ILE A 26 16.86 -44.52 16.43
N ALA A 27 16.38 -45.65 16.96
CA ALA A 27 15.12 -45.71 17.69
C ALA A 27 15.14 -44.87 18.98
N ILE A 28 16.27 -44.84 19.69
CA ILE A 28 16.49 -43.98 20.86
C ILE A 28 16.43 -42.51 20.47
N ASP A 29 17.15 -42.11 19.42
CA ASP A 29 17.16 -40.73 18.91
C ASP A 29 15.75 -40.28 18.46
N LEU A 30 15.03 -41.10 17.70
CA LEU A 30 13.66 -40.80 17.25
C LEU A 30 12.67 -40.72 18.42
N SER A 31 12.77 -41.63 19.38
CA SER A 31 11.94 -41.60 20.60
C SER A 31 12.19 -40.33 21.42
N TYR A 32 13.46 -39.90 21.53
CA TYR A 32 13.81 -38.65 22.21
C TYR A 32 13.19 -37.44 21.49
N ARG A 33 13.31 -37.36 20.16
CA ARG A 33 12.71 -36.28 19.35
C ARG A 33 11.19 -36.25 19.43
N TYR A 34 10.53 -37.41 19.43
CA TYR A 34 9.07 -37.53 19.60
C TYR A 34 8.64 -37.04 20.98
N TYR A 35 9.29 -37.51 22.04
CA TYR A 35 8.93 -37.14 23.41
C TYR A 35 9.22 -35.68 23.74
N ARG A 36 10.19 -35.07 23.04
CA ARG A 36 10.56 -33.66 23.17
C ARG A 36 9.86 -32.75 22.16
N ASN A 37 9.01 -33.31 21.29
CA ASN A 37 8.33 -32.60 20.19
C ASN A 37 9.28 -31.76 19.31
N GLU A 38 10.56 -32.15 19.20
CA GLU A 38 11.58 -31.36 18.50
C GLU A 38 11.30 -31.25 17.00
N LEU A 39 10.71 -32.29 16.41
CA LEU A 39 10.33 -32.29 14.99
C LEU A 39 9.17 -31.31 14.73
N THR A 40 8.15 -31.34 15.58
CA THR A 40 6.98 -30.45 15.49
C THR A 40 7.34 -28.99 15.72
N HIS A 41 8.26 -28.71 16.64
CA HIS A 41 8.70 -27.34 16.89
C HIS A 41 9.44 -26.75 15.68
N LYS A 42 10.32 -27.52 15.04
CA LYS A 42 11.04 -27.10 13.83
C LYS A 42 10.10 -26.82 12.65
N ASP A 43 9.07 -27.66 12.47
CA ASP A 43 8.07 -27.43 11.42
C ASP A 43 7.26 -26.15 11.67
N ILE A 44 6.90 -25.88 12.93
CA ILE A 44 6.20 -24.65 13.32
C ILE A 44 7.10 -23.42 13.12
N GLU A 45 8.37 -23.48 13.54
CA GLU A 45 9.35 -22.41 13.36
C GLU A 45 9.57 -22.10 11.87
N TYR A 46 9.63 -23.13 11.02
CA TYR A 46 9.73 -22.97 9.57
C TYR A 46 8.49 -22.29 8.98
N LEU A 47 7.28 -22.69 9.41
CA LEU A 47 6.03 -22.07 8.99
C LEU A 47 5.95 -20.60 9.43
N GLU A 48 6.30 -20.31 10.68
CA GLU A 48 6.35 -18.96 11.23
C GLU A 48 7.30 -18.08 10.44
N THR A 49 8.54 -18.55 10.21
CA THR A 49 9.55 -17.84 9.42
C THR A 49 9.06 -17.57 8.00
N THR A 50 8.49 -18.58 7.34
CA THR A 50 7.98 -18.46 5.98
C THR A 50 6.80 -17.49 5.89
N PHE A 51 5.90 -17.52 6.88
CA PHE A 51 4.74 -16.64 6.93
C PHE A 51 5.15 -15.18 7.18
N ASN A 52 6.06 -14.94 8.12
CA ASN A 52 6.60 -13.62 8.41
C ASN A 52 7.28 -13.02 7.18
N LEU A 53 8.11 -13.80 6.47
CA LEU A 53 8.75 -13.35 5.22
C LEU A 53 7.73 -12.99 4.12
N LYS A 54 6.60 -13.72 4.03
CA LYS A 54 5.53 -13.39 3.07
C LYS A 54 4.79 -12.11 3.48
N LEU A 55 4.54 -11.91 4.78
CA LEU A 55 3.92 -10.69 5.29
C LEU A 55 4.80 -9.47 5.06
N GLU A 56 6.11 -9.55 5.34
CA GLU A 56 7.06 -8.47 5.07
C GLU A 56 7.09 -8.07 3.60
N LYS A 57 7.10 -9.06 2.69
CA LYS A 57 7.05 -8.80 1.24
C LYS A 57 5.74 -8.15 0.80
N LEU A 58 4.62 -8.60 1.36
CA LEU A 58 3.31 -8.01 1.09
C LEU A 58 3.26 -6.57 1.58
N GLU A 59 3.72 -6.30 2.80
CA GLU A 59 3.80 -4.95 3.38
C GLU A 59 4.68 -4.03 2.53
N ALA A 60 5.86 -4.52 2.09
CA ALA A 60 6.75 -3.76 1.22
C ALA A 60 6.10 -3.43 -0.13
N SER A 61 5.39 -4.39 -0.75
CA SER A 61 4.65 -4.18 -1.99
C SER A 61 3.56 -3.13 -1.82
N LEU A 62 2.75 -3.24 -0.76
CA LEU A 62 1.66 -2.29 -0.49
C LEU A 62 2.21 -0.88 -0.20
N LYS A 63 3.31 -0.75 0.53
CA LYS A 63 3.98 0.54 0.75
C LYS A 63 4.47 1.16 -0.57
N SER A 64 5.00 0.34 -1.48
CA SER A 64 5.40 0.81 -2.81
C SER A 64 4.20 1.31 -3.61
N ASP A 65 3.11 0.55 -3.64
CA ASP A 65 1.89 0.92 -4.36
C ASP A 65 1.27 2.22 -3.81
N ILE A 66 1.25 2.39 -2.48
CA ILE A 66 0.79 3.63 -1.83
C ILE A 66 1.66 4.81 -2.26
N ARG A 67 2.99 4.67 -2.21
CA ARG A 67 3.90 5.74 -2.63
C ARG A 67 3.72 6.12 -4.10
N ASP A 68 3.49 5.14 -4.98
CA ASP A 68 3.24 5.39 -6.40
C ASP A 68 1.89 6.09 -6.63
N LEU A 69 0.88 5.80 -5.81
CA LEU A 69 -0.40 6.53 -5.81
C LEU A 69 -0.24 7.97 -5.31
N ASP A 70 0.49 8.19 -4.23
CA ASP A 70 0.77 9.53 -3.70
C ASP A 70 1.47 10.40 -4.78
N ASN A 71 2.50 9.86 -5.44
CA ASN A 71 3.18 10.56 -6.54
C ASN A 71 2.25 10.90 -7.71
N LYS A 72 1.30 10.02 -8.04
CA LYS A 72 0.30 10.27 -9.09
C LYS A 72 -0.68 11.36 -8.67
N ILE A 73 -1.10 11.38 -7.41
CA ILE A 73 -1.98 12.41 -6.85
C ILE A 73 -1.28 13.77 -6.93
N ASP A 74 -0.04 13.87 -6.45
CA ASP A 74 0.76 15.11 -6.50
C ASP A 74 0.91 15.63 -7.94
N THR A 75 1.15 14.71 -8.89
CA THR A 75 1.27 15.07 -10.31
C THR A 75 -0.05 15.62 -10.86
N VAL A 76 -1.18 15.00 -10.53
CA VAL A 76 -2.50 15.47 -10.96
C VAL A 76 -2.84 16.83 -10.34
N GLU A 77 -2.57 17.00 -9.05
CA GLU A 77 -2.80 18.26 -8.33
C GLU A 77 -1.99 19.41 -8.96
N ASN A 78 -0.69 19.21 -9.19
CA ASN A 78 0.16 20.20 -9.83
C ASN A 78 -0.34 20.58 -11.24
N ASN A 79 -0.74 19.59 -12.04
CA ASN A 79 -1.28 19.84 -13.38
C ASN A 79 -2.60 20.61 -13.34
N LEU A 80 -3.47 20.33 -12.37
CA LEU A 80 -4.72 21.06 -12.18
C LEU A 80 -4.45 22.51 -11.74
N ASN A 81 -3.53 22.73 -10.81
CA ASN A 81 -3.14 24.08 -10.37
C ASN A 81 -2.63 24.92 -11.54
N ILE A 82 -1.73 24.36 -12.37
CA ILE A 82 -1.23 25.04 -13.58
C ILE A 82 -2.37 25.40 -14.54
N LYS A 83 -3.30 24.47 -14.78
CA LYS A 83 -4.45 24.73 -15.67
C LYS A 83 -5.36 25.82 -15.12
N ILE A 84 -5.62 25.80 -13.80
CA ILE A 84 -6.43 26.83 -13.13
C ILE A 84 -5.77 28.19 -13.26
N ASP A 85 -4.46 28.29 -13.03
CA ASP A 85 -3.73 29.56 -13.12
C ASP A 85 -3.69 30.10 -14.55
N ASN A 86 -3.53 29.22 -15.55
CA ASN A 86 -3.61 29.61 -16.96
C ASN A 86 -4.99 30.20 -17.30
N VAL A 87 -6.09 29.50 -16.94
CA VAL A 87 -7.46 30.00 -17.18
C VAL A 87 -7.70 31.32 -16.44
N ARG A 88 -7.22 31.47 -15.20
CA ARG A 88 -7.32 32.74 -14.46
C ARG A 88 -6.60 33.88 -15.15
N ASN A 89 -5.41 33.62 -15.70
CA ASN A 89 -4.62 34.63 -16.40
C ASN A 89 -5.27 35.02 -17.74
N GLU A 90 -5.79 34.05 -18.50
CA GLU A 90 -6.55 34.28 -19.73
C GLU A 90 -7.78 35.17 -19.44
N LEU A 91 -8.60 34.79 -18.46
CA LEU A 91 -9.79 35.58 -18.08
C LEU A 91 -9.44 36.99 -17.60
N LYS A 92 -8.32 37.15 -16.87
CA LYS A 92 -7.85 38.49 -16.46
C LYS A 92 -7.43 39.34 -17.65
N SER A 93 -6.82 38.73 -18.66
CA SER A 93 -6.47 39.42 -19.92
C SER A 93 -7.73 39.83 -20.68
N ASP A 94 -8.69 38.91 -20.84
CA ASP A 94 -9.96 39.18 -21.52
C ASP A 94 -10.74 40.32 -20.85
N ILE A 95 -10.80 40.33 -19.52
CA ILE A 95 -11.43 41.42 -18.74
C ILE A 95 -10.74 42.75 -19.03
N LYS A 96 -9.40 42.80 -19.01
CA LYS A 96 -8.64 44.02 -19.29
C LYS A 96 -8.89 44.53 -20.71
N ASP A 97 -8.96 43.62 -21.69
CA ASP A 97 -9.25 43.99 -23.07
C ASP A 97 -10.68 44.52 -23.25
N LEU A 98 -11.64 43.97 -22.52
CA LEU A 98 -13.01 44.48 -22.47
C LEU A 98 -13.08 45.86 -21.81
N ASP A 99 -12.38 46.08 -20.68
CA ASP A 99 -12.31 47.39 -20.02
C ASP A 99 -11.77 48.46 -20.98
N ASN A 100 -10.67 48.16 -21.69
CA ASN A 100 -10.10 49.07 -22.69
C ASN A 100 -11.10 49.39 -23.83
N LYS A 101 -11.83 48.38 -24.33
CA LYS A 101 -12.86 48.60 -25.36
C LYS A 101 -14.00 49.48 -24.85
N ILE A 102 -14.44 49.27 -23.61
CA ILE A 102 -15.48 50.09 -22.98
C ILE A 102 -15.01 51.54 -22.85
N ASP A 103 -13.78 51.77 -22.41
CA ASP A 103 -13.23 53.12 -22.27
C ASP A 103 -13.09 53.84 -23.63
N ASN A 104 -12.69 53.12 -24.68
CA ASN A 104 -12.67 53.66 -26.04
C ASN A 104 -14.08 54.09 -26.50
N VAL A 105 -15.07 53.20 -26.36
CA VAL A 105 -16.47 53.51 -26.72
C VAL A 105 -17.00 54.71 -25.91
N ARG A 106 -16.69 54.80 -24.61
CA ARG A 106 -17.07 55.96 -23.79
C ARG A 106 -16.45 57.26 -24.28
N ASN A 107 -15.18 57.22 -24.69
CA ASN A 107 -14.48 58.39 -25.22
C ASN A 107 -15.05 58.85 -26.57
N GLU A 108 -15.33 57.90 -27.47
CA GLU A 108 -15.99 58.17 -28.76
C GLU A 108 -17.36 58.83 -28.54
N LEU A 109 -18.23 58.22 -27.71
CA LEU A 109 -19.55 58.78 -27.39
C LEU A 109 -19.47 60.17 -26.77
N LYS A 110 -18.49 60.42 -25.89
CA LYS A 110 -18.27 61.73 -25.29
C LYS A 110 -17.88 62.77 -26.35
N SER A 111 -17.05 62.38 -27.32
CA SER A 111 -16.67 63.23 -28.45
C SER A 111 -17.87 63.57 -29.33
N ASP A 112 -18.69 62.57 -29.68
CA ASP A 112 -19.88 62.76 -30.52
C ASP A 112 -20.90 63.69 -29.88
N ILE A 113 -21.16 63.53 -28.57
CA ILE A 113 -22.07 64.41 -27.81
C ILE A 113 -21.51 65.84 -27.75
N ALA A 114 -20.19 65.98 -27.58
CA ALA A 114 -19.56 67.29 -27.55
C ALA A 114 -19.72 67.99 -28.91
N SER A 115 -19.50 67.31 -30.03
CA SER A 115 -19.65 67.91 -31.36
C SER A 115 -21.08 68.37 -31.65
N MET A 116 -22.09 67.60 -31.21
CA MET A 116 -23.51 68.00 -31.36
C MET A 116 -23.89 69.24 -30.54
N SER A 117 -23.12 69.58 -29.51
CA SER A 117 -23.39 70.76 -28.67
C SER A 117 -22.85 72.06 -29.29
N TYR A 118 -22.08 71.97 -30.38
CA TYR A 118 -21.49 73.11 -31.10
C TYR A 118 -22.17 73.41 -32.45
N GLU A 119 -23.14 72.59 -32.87
CA GLU A 119 -24.05 72.84 -34.00
C GLU A 119 -25.34 73.53 -33.53
#